data_AF-A0A0R3SNR0-F1
#
_entry.id   AF-A0A0R3SNR0-F1
#
_cell.length_a   1.000
_cell.length_b   1.000
_cell.length_c   1.000
_cell.angle_alpha   90.00
_cell.angle_beta   90.00
_cell.angle_gamma   90.00
#
_symmetry.space_group_name_H-M   'P 1'
#
loop_
_entity.id
_entity.type
_entity.pdbx_description
1 polymer ?
#
loop_
_entity_poly.entity_id
_entity_poly.type
_entity_poly.pdbx_seq_one_letter_code
_entity_poly.pdbx_strand_id
1 'polypeptide(L)'
;MSSGNGSDAFIEISRILPLLPYADQLDAYADIAATGLRESLQRLISSSAYMSHPSKFPDLIHKYIVHFGMRFTKKELVDIINFGLAVAFCPQVDKINSERWKHCVSLLLG
;
A
#
# COMPACT_ATOMS: atom_id res chain seq x y z
N MET A 1 28.38 1.07 -13.47
CA MET A 1 28.31 2.53 -13.22
C MET A 1 26.90 2.92 -13.61
N SER A 2 25.97 3.23 -12.72
CA SER A 2 26.07 4.20 -11.62
C SER A 2 25.20 3.82 -10.42
N SER A 3 25.69 4.25 -9.25
CA SER A 3 25.11 4.34 -7.91
C SER A 3 23.61 4.09 -7.73
N GLY A 4 23.26 3.06 -6.95
CA GLY A 4 21.97 2.97 -6.24
C GLY A 4 22.20 3.39 -4.79
N ASN A 5 21.78 4.60 -4.43
CA ASN A 5 21.81 5.12 -3.06
C ASN A 5 21.13 4.14 -2.11
N GLY A 6 21.84 3.74 -1.05
CA GLY A 6 21.23 3.07 0.08
C GLY A 6 20.37 4.04 0.87
N SER A 7 19.04 3.85 0.85
CA SER A 7 18.11 4.24 1.92
C SER A 7 16.65 3.98 1.53
N ASP A 8 16.30 2.78 1.07
CA ASP A 8 14.89 2.32 1.02
C ASP A 8 14.86 0.79 1.02
N ALA A 9 15.26 0.22 2.16
CA ALA A 9 15.05 -1.21 2.39
C ALA A 9 13.54 -1.46 2.50
N PHE A 10 13.01 -2.31 1.61
CA PHE A 10 11.64 -2.81 1.72
C PHE A 10 11.46 -3.52 3.07
N ILE A 11 10.34 -3.28 3.73
CA ILE A 11 10.09 -3.77 5.10
C ILE A 11 10.03 -5.30 5.11
N GLU A 12 9.30 -5.89 4.16
CA GLU A 12 9.27 -7.34 4.01
C GLU A 12 8.93 -7.76 2.57
N ILE A 13 9.83 -8.50 1.93
CA ILE A 13 9.58 -9.13 0.63
C ILE A 13 9.02 -10.52 0.87
N SER A 14 7.93 -10.87 0.19
CA SER A 14 7.32 -12.19 0.33
C SER A 14 8.33 -13.28 -0.09
N ARG A 15 8.74 -14.13 0.86
CA ARG A 15 9.81 -15.14 0.69
C ARG A 15 9.50 -16.20 -0.36
N ILE A 16 8.24 -16.32 -0.77
CA ILE A 16 7.76 -17.33 -1.71
C ILE A 16 7.95 -16.88 -3.16
N LEU A 17 7.94 -15.58 -3.44
CA LEU A 17 8.09 -15.03 -4.79
C LEU A 17 9.36 -15.50 -5.53
N PRO A 18 10.56 -15.51 -4.91
CA PRO A 18 11.78 -15.96 -5.59
C PRO A 18 11.81 -17.47 -5.85
N LEU A 19 10.89 -18.26 -5.28
CA LEU A 19 10.82 -19.71 -5.49
C LEU A 19 9.98 -20.10 -6.71
N LEU A 20 9.30 -19.14 -7.34
CA LEU A 20 8.43 -19.39 -8.48
C LEU A 20 9.21 -19.36 -9.79
N PRO A 21 8.84 -20.20 -10.79
CA PRO A 21 9.55 -20.28 -12.07
C PRO A 21 9.46 -19.01 -12.93
N TYR A 22 8.66 -18.03 -12.50
CA TYR A 22 8.47 -16.72 -13.13
C TYR A 22 8.76 -15.58 -12.14
N ALA A 23 9.67 -15.79 -11.19
CA ALA A 23 10.07 -14.80 -10.18
C ALA A 23 10.47 -13.44 -10.81
N ASP A 24 11.26 -13.45 -11.89
CA ASP A 24 11.70 -12.22 -12.57
C ASP A 24 10.53 -11.39 -13.11
N GLN A 25 9.47 -12.05 -13.60
CA GLN A 25 8.27 -11.38 -14.09
C GLN A 25 7.42 -10.83 -12.94
N LEU A 26 7.40 -11.54 -11.81
CA LEU A 26 6.68 -11.10 -10.61
C LEU A 26 7.35 -9.91 -9.94
N ASP A 27 8.69 -9.84 -9.96
CA ASP A 27 9.42 -8.69 -9.45
C ASP A 27 9.10 -7.43 -10.28
N ALA A 28 9.18 -7.54 -11.62
CA ALA A 28 8.80 -6.44 -12.50
C ALA A 28 7.32 -6.04 -12.32
N TYR A 29 6.43 -7.00 -12.13
CA TYR A 29 5.02 -6.73 -11.88
C TYR A 29 4.78 -6.08 -10.51
N ALA A 30 5.53 -6.48 -9.47
CA ALA A 30 5.45 -5.90 -8.14
C ALA A 30 5.87 -4.42 -8.14
N ASP A 31 6.89 -4.06 -8.91
CA ASP A 31 7.34 -2.67 -9.07
C ASP A 31 6.30 -1.82 -9.81
N ILE A 32 5.69 -2.37 -10.86
CA ILE A 32 4.59 -1.70 -11.58
C ILE A 32 3.37 -1.54 -10.66
N ALA A 33 3.01 -2.57 -9.90
CA ALA A 33 1.89 -2.53 -8.97
C ALA A 33 2.14 -1.54 -7.82
N ALA A 34 3.37 -1.46 -7.30
CA ALA A 34 3.76 -0.47 -6.30
C ALA A 34 3.61 0.96 -6.85
N THR A 35 4.09 1.19 -8.08
CA THR A 35 3.99 2.49 -8.76
C THR A 35 2.52 2.87 -8.98
N GLY A 36 1.70 1.93 -9.45
CA GLY A 36 0.26 2.14 -9.61
C GLY A 36 -0.45 2.45 -8.29
N LEU A 37 -0.04 1.81 -7.19
CA LEU A 37 -0.59 2.07 -5.86
C LEU A 37 -0.20 3.47 -5.36
N ARG A 38 1.07 3.88 -5.54
CA ARG A 38 1.56 5.24 -5.23
C ARG A 38 0.80 6.31 -6.01
N GLU A 39 0.68 6.15 -7.32
CA GLU A 39 -0.06 7.10 -8.16
C GLU A 39 -1.54 7.14 -7.78
N SER A 40 -2.15 6.00 -7.47
CA SER A 40 -3.54 5.96 -7.01
C SER A 40 -3.71 6.69 -5.69
N LEU A 41 -2.77 6.53 -4.75
CA LEU A 41 -2.76 7.25 -3.47
C LEU A 41 -2.59 8.76 -3.69
N GLN A 42 -1.65 9.16 -4.54
CA GLN A 42 -1.40 10.56 -4.87
C GLN A 42 -2.62 11.20 -5.53
N ARG A 43 -3.25 10.53 -6.50
CA ARG A 43 -4.49 11.02 -7.13
C ARG A 43 -5.62 11.14 -6.11
N LEU A 44 -5.72 10.20 -5.19
CA LEU A 44 -6.77 10.16 -4.18
C LEU A 44 -6.64 11.29 -3.16
N ILE A 45 -5.40 11.64 -2.78
CA ILE A 45 -5.10 12.84 -1.98
C ILE A 45 -5.38 14.11 -2.79
N SER A 46 -4.84 14.22 -4.02
CA SER A 46 -4.90 15.45 -4.82
C SER A 46 -6.30 15.79 -5.34
N SER A 47 -7.15 14.79 -5.60
CA SER A 47 -8.47 15.01 -6.18
C SER A 47 -9.59 15.18 -5.17
N SER A 48 -9.34 14.96 -3.86
CA SER A 48 -10.39 14.80 -2.84
C SER A 48 -11.49 13.76 -3.20
N ALA A 49 -11.29 12.98 -4.27
CA ALA A 49 -12.26 12.02 -4.81
C ALA A 49 -12.29 10.70 -4.02
N TYR A 50 -11.71 10.70 -2.81
CA TYR A 50 -11.80 9.57 -1.89
C TYR A 50 -13.27 9.16 -1.66
N MET A 51 -14.17 10.13 -1.57
CA MET A 51 -15.61 9.90 -1.40
C MET A 51 -16.24 9.13 -2.58
N SER A 52 -15.63 9.15 -3.77
CA SER A 52 -16.14 8.48 -4.97
C SER A 52 -15.80 6.99 -5.00
N HIS A 53 -14.66 6.58 -4.45
CA HIS A 53 -14.17 5.20 -4.45
C HIS A 53 -13.64 4.73 -3.07
N PRO A 54 -14.41 4.90 -1.99
CA PRO A 54 -13.86 4.80 -0.63
C PRO A 54 -13.54 3.36 -0.20
N SER A 55 -14.21 2.37 -0.79
CA SER A 55 -14.13 0.95 -0.39
C SER A 55 -13.02 0.15 -1.10
N LYS A 56 -12.57 0.60 -2.28
CA LYS A 56 -11.65 -0.17 -3.13
C LYS A 56 -10.18 -0.05 -2.70
N PHE A 57 -9.82 1.06 -2.05
CA PHE A 57 -8.42 1.37 -1.75
C PHE A 57 -7.82 0.52 -0.62
N PRO A 58 -8.50 0.33 0.54
CA PRO A 58 -8.03 -0.59 1.58
C PRO A 58 -7.90 -2.03 1.07
N ASP A 59 -8.87 -2.46 0.25
CA ASP A 59 -8.89 -3.80 -0.35
C ASP A 59 -7.72 -4.00 -1.33
N LEU A 60 -7.33 -2.96 -2.07
CA LEU A 60 -6.18 -2.98 -2.98
C LEU A 60 -4.85 -3.07 -2.20
N ILE A 61 -4.70 -2.32 -1.11
CA ILE A 61 -3.53 -2.41 -0.23
C ILE A 61 -3.42 -3.82 0.35
N HIS A 62 -4.51 -4.36 0.86
CA HIS A 62 -4.54 -5.72 1.40
C HIS A 62 -4.13 -6.77 0.36
N LYS A 63 -4.70 -6.72 -0.86
CA LYS A 63 -4.33 -7.61 -1.95
C LYS A 63 -2.85 -7.48 -2.33
N TYR A 64 -2.34 -6.25 -2.39
CA TYR A 64 -0.93 -6.00 -2.67
C TYR A 64 -0.03 -6.69 -1.64
N ILE A 65 -0.33 -6.54 -0.35
CA ILE A 65 0.46 -7.16 0.74
C ILE A 65 0.39 -8.68 0.66
N VAL A 66 -0.79 -9.25 0.42
CA VAL A 66 -0.95 -10.71 0.30
C VAL A 66 -0.14 -11.28 -0.86
N HIS A 67 -0.09 -10.58 -2.00
CA HIS A 67 0.61 -11.08 -3.20
C HIS A 67 2.10 -10.77 -3.20
N PHE A 68 2.51 -9.59 -2.73
CA PHE A 68 3.87 -9.07 -2.91
C PHE A 68 4.65 -8.89 -1.59
N GLY A 69 3.98 -8.98 -0.44
CA GLY A 69 4.52 -8.62 0.87
C GLY A 69 4.46 -7.11 1.14
N MET A 70 5.06 -6.68 2.25
CA MET A 70 5.22 -5.26 2.58
C MET A 70 6.41 -4.65 1.83
N ARG A 71 6.34 -4.60 0.49
CA ARG A 71 7.29 -3.88 -0.37
C ARG A 71 7.04 -2.37 -0.37
N PHE A 72 6.80 -1.83 0.81
CA PHE A 72 6.73 -0.39 1.04
C PHE A 72 8.05 0.09 1.63
N THR A 73 8.41 1.33 1.34
CA THR A 73 9.46 2.00 2.11
C THR A 73 8.93 2.35 3.49
N LYS A 74 9.82 2.55 4.47
CA LYS A 74 9.42 2.96 5.81
C LYS A 74 8.61 4.27 5.80
N LYS A 75 9.00 5.20 4.94
CA LYS A 75 8.30 6.48 4.78
C LYS A 75 6.89 6.27 4.24
N GLU A 76 6.75 5.43 3.22
CA GLU A 76 5.45 5.12 2.61
C GLU A 76 4.51 4.40 3.56
N LEU A 77 5.04 3.44 4.34
CA LEU A 77 4.24 2.76 5.35
C LEU A 77 3.68 3.77 6.36
N VAL A 78 4.52 4.68 6.85
CA VAL A 78 4.11 5.72 7.80
C VAL A 78 3.07 6.66 7.17
N ASP A 79 3.25 7.07 5.92
CA ASP A 79 2.30 7.93 5.22
C ASP A 79 0.94 7.24 5.01
N ILE A 80 0.93 5.95 4.64
CA ILE A 80 -0.29 5.14 4.49
C ILE A 80 -0.99 4.98 5.85
N ILE A 81 -0.24 4.71 6.92
CA ILE A 81 -0.80 4.58 8.28
C ILE A 81 -1.41 5.90 8.74
N ASN A 82 -0.69 7.02 8.57
CA ASN A 82 -1.20 8.34 8.94
C ASN A 82 -2.46 8.70 8.16
N PHE A 83 -2.49 8.41 6.86
CA PHE A 83 -3.68 8.60 6.03
C PHE A 83 -4.84 7.70 6.50
N GLY A 84 -4.58 6.42 6.74
CA GLY A 84 -5.58 5.47 7.20
C GLY A 84 -6.17 5.84 8.56
N LEU A 85 -5.35 6.33 9.49
CA LEU A 85 -5.81 6.85 10.79
C LEU A 85 -6.65 8.11 10.62
N ALA A 86 -6.22 9.05 9.78
CA ALA A 86 -6.99 10.26 9.49
C ALA A 86 -8.38 9.94 8.92
N VAL A 87 -8.48 8.95 8.02
CA VAL A 87 -9.77 8.50 7.46
C VAL A 87 -10.59 7.72 8.48
N ALA A 88 -9.96 6.83 9.27
CA ALA A 88 -10.64 6.01 10.27
C ALA A 88 -11.30 6.85 11.37
N PHE A 89 -10.68 7.96 11.78
CA PHE A 89 -11.18 8.85 12.82
C PHE A 89 -11.95 10.07 12.27
N CYS A 90 -12.13 10.18 10.95
CA CYS A 90 -12.91 11.27 10.38
C CYS A 90 -14.42 11.02 10.62
N PRO A 91 -15.12 11.93 11.32
CA PRO A 91 -16.54 11.75 11.67
C PRO A 91 -17.48 11.82 10.45
N GLN A 92 -17.01 12.33 9.32
CA GLN A 92 -17.78 12.47 8.08
C GLN A 92 -17.71 11.23 7.17
N VAL A 93 -16.88 10.25 7.51
CA VAL A 93 -16.67 9.05 6.71
C VAL A 93 -17.64 7.94 7.14
N ASP A 94 -18.19 7.21 6.17
CA ASP A 94 -19.08 6.09 6.44
C ASP A 94 -18.45 5.09 7.40
N LYS A 95 -19.27 4.58 8.34
CA LYS A 95 -18.84 3.59 9.34
C LYS A 95 -18.15 2.37 8.71
N ILE A 96 -18.63 1.92 7.55
CA ILE A 96 -18.05 0.78 6.82
C ILE A 96 -16.63 1.08 6.34
N ASN A 97 -16.39 2.28 5.81
CA ASN A 97 -15.08 2.68 5.30
C ASN A 97 -14.11 2.94 6.45
N SER A 98 -14.59 3.55 7.55
CA SER A 98 -13.81 3.71 8.78
C SER A 98 -13.33 2.35 9.32
N GLU A 99 -14.22 1.36 9.46
CA GLU A 99 -13.85 0.02 9.95
C GLU A 99 -12.86 -0.70 9.02
N ARG A 100 -13.01 -0.58 7.70
CA ARG A 100 -12.06 -1.15 6.73
C ARG A 100 -10.67 -0.54 6.86
N TRP A 101 -10.58 0.77 7.04
CA TRP A 101 -9.29 1.43 7.28
C TRP A 101 -8.67 1.03 8.62
N LYS A 102 -9.46 0.88 9.69
CA LYS A 102 -8.96 0.34 10.96
C LYS A 102 -8.37 -1.05 10.79
N HIS A 103 -9.06 -1.93 10.06
CA HIS A 103 -8.56 -3.27 9.78
C HIS A 103 -7.26 -3.24 8.95
N CYS A 104 -7.21 -2.40 7.91
CA CYS A 104 -6.02 -2.22 7.10
C CYS A 104 -4.83 -1.67 7.91
N VAL A 105 -5.05 -0.64 8.72
CA VAL A 105 -4.01 -0.07 9.60
C VAL A 105 -3.55 -1.08 10.65
N SER A 106 -4.45 -1.89 11.21
CA SER A 106 -4.09 -2.95 12.14
C SER A 106 -3.18 -4.00 11.48
N LEU A 107 -3.40 -4.31 10.20
CA LEU A 107 -2.57 -5.25 9.44
C LEU A 107 -1.22 -4.65 9.04
N LEU A 108 -1.13 -3.32 8.92
CA LEU A 108 0.12 -2.61 8.66
C LEU A 108 0.97 -2.39 9.92
N LEU A 109 0.37 -2.47 11.11
CA LEU A 109 1.03 -2.26 12.41
C LEU A 109 1.39 -3.57 13.15
N GLY A 110 0.69 -4.67 12.86
CA GLY A 110 0.92 -5.99 13.44
C GLY A 110 1.96 -6.78 12.67
#